data_AF-A0A453EYB9-F1
#
_entry.id   AF-A0A453EYB9-F1
#
_cell.length_a   1.000
_cell.length_b   1.000
_cell.length_c   1.000
_cell.angle_alpha   90.00
_cell.angle_beta   90.00
_cell.angle_gamma   90.00
#
_symmetry.space_group_name_H-M   'P 1'
#
loop_
_entity.id
_entity.type
_entity.pdbx_description
1 polymer ?
#
loop_
_entity_poly.entity_id
_entity_poly.type
_entity_poly.pdbx_seq_one_letter_code
_entity_poly.pdbx_strand_id
1 'polypeptide(L)'
;AADADADCRTGALQRNLHEMEDPCLSTQLIDGDGVFNVSGLESFMKEVKLAECGLSYAVVSIMGPQSSGKSTLLNHLFRTNFREMDAFRGRSQTTKGIWMAKAQNIEPCTLVMDLEGTDGRERGE
;
A
#
# COMPACT_ATOMS: atom_id res chain seq x y z
N ALA A 1 32.94 5.55 50.12
CA ALA A 1 33.58 4.94 48.94
C ALA A 1 32.82 3.64 48.68
N ALA A 2 31.94 3.57 47.67
CA ALA A 2 32.25 3.26 46.25
C ALA A 2 33.04 1.94 46.17
N ASP A 3 32.65 0.86 45.49
CA ASP A 3 31.84 0.57 44.28
C ASP A 3 31.30 -0.89 44.42
N ALA A 4 30.08 -1.25 44.01
CA ALA A 4 29.56 -1.59 42.67
C ALA A 4 29.70 -3.08 42.25
N ASP A 5 28.68 -3.56 41.52
CA ASP A 5 28.42 -4.88 40.92
C ASP A 5 28.05 -6.05 41.86
N ALA A 6 27.01 -6.85 41.63
CA ALA A 6 25.93 -6.90 40.63
C ALA A 6 24.86 -7.83 41.23
N ASP A 7 23.59 -7.42 41.28
CA ASP A 7 22.49 -8.28 41.74
C ASP A 7 21.27 -8.16 40.84
N CYS A 8 20.49 -9.24 40.87
CA CYS A 8 19.10 -9.38 40.44
C CYS A 8 18.91 -9.74 38.95
N ARG A 9 18.91 -11.03 38.61
CA ARG A 9 17.73 -11.92 38.64
C ARG A 9 16.55 -11.38 37.81
N THR A 10 16.29 -12.10 36.72
CA THR A 10 14.95 -12.46 36.20
C THR A 10 13.89 -11.34 36.16
N GLY A 11 13.76 -10.70 35.00
CA GLY A 11 12.64 -9.79 34.76
C GLY A 11 12.78 -8.97 33.48
N ALA A 12 12.79 -9.60 32.31
CA ALA A 12 12.65 -8.87 31.05
C ALA A 12 11.65 -9.59 30.15
N LEU A 13 10.38 -9.30 30.46
CA LEU A 13 9.25 -9.16 29.54
C LEU A 13 9.38 -9.93 28.22
N GLN A 14 8.67 -11.05 28.17
CA GLN A 14 8.09 -11.64 26.98
C GLN A 14 7.43 -10.52 26.15
N ARG A 15 8.18 -9.93 25.20
CA ARG A 15 7.59 -9.07 24.17
C ARG A 15 6.83 -10.00 23.25
N ASN A 16 5.52 -10.05 23.45
CA ASN A 16 4.59 -10.65 22.50
C ASN A 16 4.76 -9.90 21.17
N LEU A 17 5.54 -10.49 20.25
CA LEU A 17 5.56 -10.16 18.83
C LEU A 17 4.23 -10.64 18.24
N HIS A 18 3.17 -9.89 18.52
CA HIS A 18 2.04 -9.81 17.63
C HIS A 18 2.17 -8.43 16.99
N GLU A 19 3.08 -8.32 16.01
CA GLU A 19 2.93 -7.29 14.99
C GLU A 19 1.60 -7.62 14.33
N MET A 20 0.53 -6.95 14.77
CA MET A 20 -0.68 -6.88 13.98
C MET A 20 -0.24 -6.20 12.69
N GLU A 21 -0.04 -6.99 11.64
CA GLU A 21 0.08 -6.46 10.29
C GLU A 21 -1.18 -5.61 10.08
N ASP A 22 -0.99 -4.29 10.12
CA ASP A 22 -2.05 -3.33 9.84
C ASP A 22 -2.63 -3.77 8.48
N PRO A 23 -3.94 -4.00 8.34
CA PRO A 23 -4.49 -4.48 7.07
C PRO A 23 -4.06 -3.54 5.93
N CYS A 24 -3.69 -4.11 4.77
CA CYS A 24 -3.35 -3.32 3.57
C CYS A 24 -4.56 -2.47 3.15
N LEU A 25 -4.59 -1.22 3.61
CA LEU A 25 -5.63 -0.24 3.27
C LEU A 25 -5.47 0.17 1.82
N SER A 26 -6.50 -0.07 1.01
CA SER A 26 -6.55 0.36 -0.38
C SER A 26 -7.95 0.76 -0.80
N THR A 27 -8.03 1.61 -1.82
CA THR A 27 -9.29 2.08 -2.41
C THR A 27 -9.09 2.30 -3.91
N GLN A 28 -10.13 2.00 -4.71
CA GLN A 28 -10.14 2.40 -6.11
C GLN A 28 -10.53 3.87 -6.20
N LEU A 29 -9.60 4.72 -6.63
CA LEU A 29 -9.77 6.17 -6.71
C LEU A 29 -10.60 6.56 -7.94
N ILE A 30 -10.26 5.96 -9.08
CA ILE A 30 -10.96 6.12 -10.36
C ILE A 30 -11.20 4.72 -10.90
N ASP A 31 -12.41 4.41 -11.36
CA ASP A 31 -12.71 3.10 -11.95
C ASP A 31 -12.31 3.00 -13.43
N GLY A 32 -12.64 1.86 -14.07
CA GLY A 32 -12.31 1.62 -15.48
C GLY A 32 -13.08 2.50 -16.47
N ASP A 33 -14.21 3.07 -16.04
CA ASP A 33 -15.07 3.95 -16.82
C ASP A 33 -14.73 5.44 -16.56
N GLY A 34 -13.75 5.71 -15.69
CA GLY A 34 -13.30 7.07 -15.36
C GLY A 34 -14.11 7.75 -14.26
N VAL A 35 -14.96 7.03 -13.53
CA VAL A 35 -15.76 7.58 -12.44
C VAL A 35 -14.92 7.68 -11.17
N PHE A 36 -14.95 8.85 -10.54
CA PHE A 36 -14.19 9.13 -9.32
C PHE A 36 -14.96 8.67 -8.07
N ASN A 37 -14.30 7.86 -7.23
CA ASN A 37 -14.89 7.27 -6.02
C ASN A 37 -14.73 8.17 -4.79
N VAL A 38 -15.55 9.22 -4.71
CA VAL A 38 -15.53 10.19 -3.61
C VAL A 38 -15.70 9.51 -2.25
N SER A 39 -16.71 8.64 -2.11
CA SER A 39 -17.02 7.98 -0.84
C SER A 39 -15.92 7.03 -0.36
N GLY A 40 -15.29 6.31 -1.29
CA GLY A 40 -14.17 5.42 -0.98
C GLY A 40 -12.93 6.20 -0.59
N LEU A 41 -12.67 7.34 -1.23
CA LEU A 41 -11.56 8.22 -0.88
C LEU A 41 -11.75 8.85 0.51
N GLU A 42 -12.94 9.35 0.83
CA GLU A 42 -13.23 9.94 2.15
C GLU A 42 -13.05 8.92 3.27
N SER A 43 -13.51 7.69 3.08
CA SER A 43 -13.33 6.59 4.04
C SER A 43 -11.84 6.25 4.21
N PHE A 44 -11.13 6.10 3.09
CA PHE A 44 -9.70 5.84 3.09
C PHE A 44 -8.89 6.92 3.81
N MET A 45 -9.15 8.21 3.55
CA MET A 45 -8.45 9.31 4.21
C MET A 45 -8.65 9.32 5.73
N LYS A 46 -9.84 8.95 6.20
CA LYS A 46 -10.15 8.82 7.64
C LYS A 46 -9.40 7.65 8.27
N GLU A 47 -9.37 6.49 7.60
CA GLU A 47 -8.67 5.30 8.08
C GLU A 47 -7.15 5.49 8.12
N VAL A 48 -6.58 6.13 7.10
CA VAL A 48 -5.14 6.48 7.06
C VAL A 48 -4.78 7.58 8.05
N LYS A 49 -5.78 8.32 8.57
CA LYS A 49 -5.61 9.51 9.41
C LYS A 49 -4.78 10.60 8.73
N LEU A 50 -5.00 10.78 7.42
CA LEU A 50 -4.17 11.68 6.60
C LEU A 50 -4.17 13.13 7.10
N ALA A 51 -5.28 13.59 7.70
CA ALA A 51 -5.37 14.92 8.31
C ALA A 51 -4.38 15.12 9.47
N GLU A 52 -4.07 14.06 10.22
CA GLU A 52 -3.09 14.09 11.32
C GLU A 52 -1.65 14.13 10.80
N CYS A 53 -1.40 13.62 9.59
CA CYS A 53 -0.09 13.67 8.94
C CYS A 53 0.31 15.09 8.51
N GLY A 54 -0.63 16.02 8.38
CA GLY A 54 -0.37 17.40 7.95
C GLY A 54 0.34 17.46 6.61
N LEU A 55 1.56 18.03 6.57
CA LEU A 55 2.42 18.07 5.38
C LEU A 55 3.42 16.91 5.32
N SER A 56 3.44 16.03 6.32
CA SER A 56 4.33 14.88 6.43
C SER A 56 3.72 13.66 5.75
N TYR A 57 3.49 13.77 4.44
CA TYR A 57 3.08 12.64 3.61
C TYR A 57 3.74 12.73 2.23
N ALA A 58 3.91 11.57 1.60
CA ALA A 58 4.38 11.45 0.24
C ALA A 58 3.35 10.70 -0.61
N VAL A 59 3.30 11.01 -1.90
CA VAL A 59 2.50 10.26 -2.88
C VAL A 59 3.45 9.71 -3.93
N VAL A 60 3.40 8.40 -4.16
CA VAL A 60 4.17 7.69 -5.18
C VAL A 60 3.22 7.09 -6.18
N SER A 61 3.48 7.29 -7.47
CA SER A 61 2.69 6.70 -8.55
C SER A 61 3.58 5.95 -9.52
N ILE A 62 3.09 4.84 -10.08
CA ILE A 62 3.77 4.12 -11.16
C ILE A 62 2.93 4.14 -12.44
N MET A 63 3.58 4.38 -13.57
CA MET A 63 2.96 4.34 -14.89
C MET A 63 3.83 3.49 -15.83
N GLY A 64 3.19 2.81 -16.78
CA GLY A 64 3.88 2.00 -17.78
C GLY A 64 2.97 1.00 -18.48
N PRO A 65 3.52 0.20 -19.40
CA PRO A 65 2.72 -0.71 -20.23
C PRO A 65 1.88 -1.72 -19.44
N GLN A 66 0.81 -2.24 -20.04
CA GLN A 66 0.03 -3.32 -19.46
C GLN A 66 0.90 -4.57 -19.25
N SER A 67 0.70 -5.23 -18.10
CA SER A 67 1.41 -6.45 -17.72
C SER A 67 2.94 -6.29 -17.57
N SER A 68 3.46 -5.08 -17.33
CA SER A 68 4.88 -4.83 -17.07
C SER A 68 5.33 -5.04 -15.60
N GLY A 69 4.48 -5.65 -14.75
CA GLY A 69 4.81 -5.93 -13.34
C GLY A 69 4.67 -4.74 -12.38
N LYS A 70 3.90 -3.70 -12.73
CA LYS A 70 3.70 -2.49 -11.91
C LYS A 70 3.18 -2.80 -10.50
N SER A 71 2.03 -3.45 -10.41
CA SER A 71 1.38 -3.80 -9.14
C SER A 71 2.27 -4.71 -8.30
N THR A 72 2.92 -5.70 -8.93
CA THR A 72 3.92 -6.58 -8.29
C THR A 72 5.07 -5.77 -7.68
N LEU A 73 5.63 -4.81 -8.41
CA LEU A 73 6.71 -3.97 -7.91
C LEU A 73 6.26 -3.12 -6.71
N LEU A 74 5.08 -2.52 -6.78
CA LEU A 74 4.52 -1.71 -5.68
C LEU A 74 4.23 -2.55 -4.43
N ASN A 75 3.72 -3.76 -4.60
CA ASN A 75 3.48 -4.69 -3.51
C ASN A 75 4.78 -5.03 -2.77
N HIS A 76 5.85 -5.33 -3.51
CA HIS A 76 7.14 -5.65 -2.91
C HIS A 76 7.88 -4.45 -2.30
N LEU A 77 7.84 -3.27 -2.93
CA LEU A 77 8.57 -2.10 -2.45
C LEU A 77 7.88 -1.40 -1.27
N PHE A 78 6.55 -1.27 -1.34
CA PHE A 78 5.78 -0.47 -0.39
C PHE A 78 4.92 -1.31 0.55
N ARG A 79 5.04 -2.64 0.49
CA ARG A 79 4.24 -3.59 1.30
C ARG A 79 2.75 -3.32 1.13
N THR A 80 2.33 -3.20 -0.12
CA THR A 80 0.92 -3.04 -0.52
C THR A 80 0.36 -4.35 -1.03
N ASN A 81 -0.94 -4.39 -1.32
CA ASN A 81 -1.65 -5.59 -1.78
C ASN A 81 -2.55 -5.28 -2.99
N PHE A 82 -2.00 -4.59 -4.00
CA PHE A 82 -2.68 -4.40 -5.27
C PHE A 82 -2.86 -5.74 -5.98
N ARG A 83 -3.96 -5.85 -6.73
CA ARG A 83 -4.25 -7.06 -7.49
C ARG A 83 -3.18 -7.30 -8.55
N GLU A 84 -2.61 -8.50 -8.54
CA GLU A 84 -1.65 -8.94 -9.56
C GLU A 84 -2.29 -9.85 -10.61
N MET A 85 -1.62 -9.97 -11.76
CA MET A 85 -2.05 -10.87 -12.83
C MET A 85 -1.85 -12.32 -12.39
N ASP A 86 -2.90 -13.13 -12.49
CA ASP A 86 -2.81 -14.57 -12.30
C ASP A 86 -2.58 -15.26 -13.65
N ALA A 87 -1.35 -15.77 -13.86
CA ALA A 87 -0.97 -16.43 -15.10
C ALA A 87 -1.79 -17.69 -15.40
N PHE A 88 -2.31 -18.38 -14.37
CA PHE A 88 -3.13 -19.59 -14.55
C PHE A 88 -4.54 -19.28 -15.07
N ARG A 89 -5.01 -18.05 -14.86
CA ARG A 89 -6.34 -17.58 -15.32
C ARG A 89 -6.28 -16.87 -16.67
N GLY A 90 -5.11 -16.79 -17.28
CA GLY A 90 -4.88 -16.15 -18.57
C GLY A 90 -4.41 -14.69 -18.46
N ARG A 91 -3.82 -14.19 -19.54
CA ARG A 91 -3.35 -12.80 -19.63
C ARG A 91 -4.55 -11.90 -19.95
N SER A 92 -4.92 -11.08 -18.99
CA SER A 92 -5.96 -10.06 -19.13
C SER A 92 -5.55 -8.81 -18.37
N GLN A 93 -6.23 -7.70 -18.63
CA GLN A 93 -6.04 -6.47 -17.87
C GLN A 93 -6.37 -6.67 -16.38
N THR A 94 -5.35 -6.53 -15.52
CA THR A 94 -5.48 -6.73 -14.07
C THR A 94 -5.95 -5.48 -13.34
N THR A 95 -5.24 -4.37 -13.51
CA THR A 95 -5.55 -3.08 -12.88
C THR A 95 -6.46 -2.31 -13.82
N LYS A 96 -7.65 -1.95 -13.33
CA LYS A 96 -8.60 -1.06 -14.01
C LYS A 96 -8.73 0.24 -13.25
N GLY A 97 -8.65 1.35 -13.95
CA GLY A 97 -8.64 2.69 -13.40
C GLY A 97 -7.37 2.98 -12.59
N ILE A 98 -7.54 3.69 -11.47
CA ILE A 98 -6.45 4.09 -10.57
C ILE A 98 -6.76 3.61 -9.16
N TRP A 99 -5.83 2.86 -8.58
CA TRP A 99 -5.91 2.39 -7.21
C TRP A 99 -4.96 3.17 -6.31
N MET A 100 -5.35 3.37 -5.06
CA MET A 100 -4.54 4.02 -4.03
C MET A 100 -4.43 3.10 -2.81
N ALA A 101 -3.27 3.01 -2.19
CA ALA A 101 -3.04 2.27 -0.95
C ALA A 101 -2.08 3.01 -0.01
N LYS A 102 -2.17 2.73 1.28
CA LYS A 102 -1.17 3.20 2.27
C LYS A 102 -0.01 2.20 2.30
N ALA A 103 1.21 2.70 2.18
CA ALA A 103 2.41 1.90 2.39
C ALA A 103 2.54 1.51 3.88
N GLN A 104 2.80 0.25 4.16
CA GLN A 104 2.94 -0.22 5.54
C GLN A 104 4.37 -0.05 6.04
N ASN A 105 4.51 0.44 7.27
CA ASN A 105 5.81 0.59 7.94
C ASN A 105 6.81 1.48 7.15
N ILE A 106 6.30 2.49 6.44
CA ILE A 106 7.11 3.49 5.70
C ILE A 106 6.74 4.87 6.21
N GLU A 107 7.76 5.63 6.61
CA GLU A 107 7.66 7.04 7.05
C GLU A 107 8.43 7.96 6.08
N PRO A 108 7.91 9.15 5.74
CA PRO A 108 6.62 9.70 6.17
C PRO A 108 5.43 8.90 5.59
N CYS A 109 4.21 9.12 6.10
CA CYS A 109 2.99 8.51 5.59
C CYS A 109 2.99 8.50 4.04
N THR A 110 3.15 7.32 3.44
CA THR A 110 3.32 7.20 1.99
C THR A 110 2.08 6.58 1.37
N LEU A 111 1.43 7.33 0.49
CA LEU A 111 0.34 6.87 -0.35
C LEU A 111 0.90 6.39 -1.69
N VAL A 112 0.50 5.20 -2.11
CA VAL A 112 0.97 4.57 -3.34
C VAL A 112 -0.19 4.48 -4.32
N MET A 113 0.03 4.87 -5.56
CA MET A 113 -0.96 4.85 -6.64
C MET A 113 -0.53 3.87 -7.74
N ASP A 114 -1.34 2.84 -7.96
CA ASP A 114 -1.19 1.89 -9.07
C ASP A 114 -2.12 2.30 -10.21
N LEU A 115 -1.53 2.68 -11.35
CA LEU A 115 -2.28 3.11 -12.51
C LEU A 115 -2.47 1.93 -13.47
N GLU A 116 -3.65 1.88 -14.08
CA GLU A 116 -3.92 1.02 -15.23
C GLU A 116 -2.81 1.12 -16.28
N GLY A 117 -2.39 -0.05 -16.79
CA GLY A 117 -1.33 -0.09 -17.79
C GLY A 117 -1.78 0.47 -19.14
N THR A 118 -0.94 1.28 -19.76
CA THR A 118 -1.14 1.76 -21.13
C THR A 118 -0.79 0.63 -22.12
N ASP A 119 -1.33 0.62 -23.34
CA ASP A 119 -1.06 -0.39 -24.38
C ASP A 119 -1.75 -1.77 -24.23
N GLY A 120 -2.87 -1.84 -23.52
CA GLY A 120 -3.79 -2.97 -23.61
C GLY A 120 -4.46 -3.03 -24.97
N ARG A 121 -4.21 -4.11 -25.75
CA ARG A 121 -5.01 -4.43 -26.97
C ARG A 121 -6.52 -4.47 -26.72
N GLU A 122 -6.93 -4.63 -25.46
CA GLU A 122 -8.32 -4.71 -25.02
C GLU A 122 -9.09 -3.38 -25.12
N ARG A 123 -8.42 -2.24 -25.30
CA ARG A 123 -9.05 -0.94 -25.62
C ARG A 123 -9.01 -0.60 -27.13
N GLY A 124 -8.56 -1.53 -27.96
CA GLY A 124 -8.36 -1.34 -29.40
C GLY A 124 -9.26 -2.22 -30.26
N GLU A 125 -10.57 -1.97 -30.21
CA GLU A 125 -11.53 -1.86 -31.33
C GLU A 125 -12.90 -1.39 -30.80
#